data_AF-A0A7J2VAH1-F1
#
_entry.id   AF-A0A7J2VAH1-F1
#
_cell.length_a   1.000
_cell.length_b   1.000
_cell.length_c   1.000
_cell.angle_alpha   90.00
_cell.angle_beta   90.00
_cell.angle_gamma   90.00
#
_symmetry.space_group_name_H-M   'P 1'
#
loop_
_entity.id
_entity.type
_entity.pdbx_description
1 polymer ?
#
loop_
_entity_poly.entity_id
_entity_poly.type
_entity_poly.pdbx_seq_one_letter_code
_entity_poly.pdbx_strand_id
1 'polypeptide(L)'
;MVTRLLSFSVGRIIRVGRKSGAIVIPSTWMKQLGLKPGDQVKLFFNGNRVSMAPVKEDDLMRGQVAIEGADRVTFAKLKAAFMEGVSNVKLKADYESAVKLVNDLRREIPSLLFIGKPGSEYHTLVFPEVHVNYNELVVKLCELFSKITRRDGDLNVLLL
;
A
#
# COMPACT_ATOMS: atom_id res chain seq x y z
N MET A 1 -30.48 -16.21 3.14
CA MET A 1 -30.67 -15.33 4.31
C MET A 1 -29.32 -15.19 5.01
N VAL A 2 -28.57 -14.11 4.77
CA VAL A 2 -27.21 -13.92 5.35
C VAL A 2 -27.29 -12.82 6.39
N THR A 3 -27.50 -13.22 7.64
CA THR A 3 -27.53 -12.30 8.79
C THR A 3 -26.09 -11.87 9.09
N ARG A 4 -25.69 -10.69 8.58
CA ARG A 4 -24.43 -10.03 8.99
C ARG A 4 -24.57 -9.60 10.46
N LEU A 5 -24.08 -10.43 11.38
CA LEU A 5 -23.83 -10.02 12.76
C LEU A 5 -22.60 -9.10 12.77
N LEU A 6 -22.82 -7.79 12.76
CA LEU A 6 -21.80 -6.81 13.14
C LEU A 6 -21.61 -6.92 14.65
N SER A 7 -20.73 -7.83 15.09
CA SER A 7 -20.33 -7.88 16.50
C SER A 7 -19.50 -6.64 16.81
N PHE A 8 -20.04 -5.73 17.61
CA PHE A 8 -19.30 -4.57 18.11
C PHE A 8 -18.66 -4.92 19.45
N SER A 9 -17.36 -4.65 19.60
CA SER A 9 -16.67 -4.79 20.89
C SER A 9 -15.80 -3.56 21.13
N VAL A 10 -15.84 -3.03 22.34
CA VAL A 10 -14.96 -1.95 22.75
C VAL A 10 -13.57 -2.52 23.03
N GLY A 11 -12.62 -2.24 22.14
CA GLY A 11 -11.21 -2.62 22.31
C GLY A 11 -10.52 -1.74 23.36
N ARG A 12 -9.56 -2.31 24.08
CA ARG A 12 -8.71 -1.56 25.03
C ARG A 12 -7.42 -1.16 24.33
N ILE A 13 -7.04 0.12 24.43
CA ILE A 13 -5.71 0.59 24.06
C ILE A 13 -4.81 0.42 25.29
N ILE A 14 -3.70 -0.29 25.13
CA ILE A 14 -2.69 -0.49 26.16
C ILE A 14 -1.37 0.13 25.73
N ARG A 15 -0.57 0.57 26.69
CA ARG A 15 0.77 1.08 26.43
C ARG A 15 1.76 -0.08 26.43
N VAL A 16 2.56 -0.19 25.38
CA VAL A 16 3.59 -1.22 25.25
C VAL A 16 4.93 -0.51 25.11
N GLY A 17 5.67 -0.44 26.22
CA GLY A 17 6.92 0.32 26.28
C GLY A 17 6.73 1.84 26.33
N ARG A 18 7.83 2.60 26.22
CA ARG A 18 7.82 4.05 26.47
C ARG A 18 7.11 4.87 25.39
N LYS A 19 7.14 4.43 24.13
CA LYS A 19 6.64 5.19 22.97
C LYS A 19 5.65 4.44 22.08
N SER A 20 5.20 3.24 22.46
CA SER A 20 4.29 2.45 21.63
C SER A 20 2.96 2.16 22.35
N GLY A 21 1.89 2.15 21.56
CA GLY A 21 0.57 1.70 21.98
C GLY A 21 0.19 0.42 21.23
N ALA A 22 -0.63 -0.41 21.86
CA ALA A 22 -1.23 -1.58 21.22
C ALA A 22 -2.73 -1.57 21.44
N ILE A 23 -3.46 -2.11 20.48
CA ILE A 23 -4.90 -2.32 20.58
C ILE A 23 -5.12 -3.80 20.89
N VAL A 24 -5.88 -4.09 21.93
CA VAL A 24 -6.26 -5.46 22.27
C VAL A 24 -7.38 -5.89 21.34
N ILE A 25 -7.10 -6.89 20.50
CA ILE A 25 -8.07 -7.48 19.58
C ILE A 25 -8.68 -8.73 20.25
N PRO A 26 -10.02 -8.85 20.30
CA PRO A 26 -10.68 -10.05 20.82
C PRO A 26 -10.23 -11.32 20.08
N SER A 27 -9.99 -12.39 20.83
CA SER A 27 -9.56 -13.68 20.27
C SER A 27 -10.60 -14.32 19.35
N THR A 28 -11.88 -14.00 19.54
CA THR A 28 -12.98 -14.43 18.67
C THR A 28 -12.84 -13.84 17.27
N TRP A 29 -12.44 -12.56 17.16
CA TRP A 29 -12.21 -11.90 15.88
C TRP A 29 -10.99 -12.48 15.17
N MET A 30 -9.92 -12.76 15.90
CA MET A 30 -8.73 -13.42 15.34
C MET A 30 -9.10 -14.77 14.72
N LYS A 31 -9.89 -15.59 15.41
CA LYS A 31 -10.39 -16.88 14.88
C LYS A 31 -11.27 -16.71 13.64
N GLN A 32 -12.19 -15.75 13.65
CA GLN A 32 -13.07 -15.47 12.50
C GLN A 32 -12.30 -14.95 11.28
N LEU A 33 -11.23 -14.20 11.49
CA LEU A 33 -10.36 -13.68 10.44
C LEU A 33 -9.25 -14.66 10.03
N GLY A 34 -9.12 -15.81 10.71
CA GLY A 34 -8.07 -16.80 10.47
C GLY A 34 -6.67 -16.32 10.84
N LEU A 35 -6.55 -15.32 11.72
CA LEU A 35 -5.28 -14.69 12.11
C LEU A 35 -4.66 -15.35 13.36
N LYS A 36 -3.34 -15.41 13.38
CA LYS A 36 -2.50 -15.87 14.49
C LYS A 36 -1.54 -14.77 14.96
N PRO A 37 -1.06 -14.81 16.22
CA PRO A 37 -0.01 -13.90 16.66
C PRO A 37 1.22 -14.00 15.73
N GLY A 38 1.71 -12.86 15.26
CA GLY A 38 2.81 -12.77 14.30
C GLY A 38 2.37 -12.60 12.84
N ASP A 39 1.10 -12.84 12.52
CA ASP A 39 0.58 -12.61 11.17
C ASP A 39 0.55 -11.13 10.81
N GLN A 40 0.81 -10.85 9.53
CA GLN A 40 0.71 -9.49 8.98
C GLN A 40 -0.73 -9.14 8.61
N VAL A 41 -1.11 -7.90 8.86
CA VAL A 41 -2.42 -7.34 8.54
C VAL A 41 -2.26 -6.02 7.81
N LYS A 42 -3.20 -5.73 6.91
CA LYS A 42 -3.31 -4.41 6.27
C LYS A 42 -4.16 -3.52 7.15
N LEU A 43 -3.70 -2.29 7.35
CA LEU A 43 -4.45 -1.24 8.02
C LEU A 43 -4.84 -0.18 7.00
N PHE A 44 -6.10 0.22 7.01
CA PHE A 44 -6.66 1.26 6.17
C PHE A 44 -7.16 2.38 7.05
N PHE A 45 -6.77 3.63 6.76
CA PHE A 45 -7.24 4.81 7.48
C PHE A 45 -8.12 5.66 6.55
N ASN A 46 -9.35 5.93 6.98
CA ASN A 46 -10.31 6.77 6.26
C ASN A 46 -10.68 8.02 7.10
N GLY A 47 -9.69 8.71 7.66
CA GLY A 47 -9.88 9.97 8.39
C GLY A 47 -10.52 9.84 9.80
N ASN A 48 -11.52 8.98 9.97
CA ASN A 48 -12.24 8.76 11.23
C ASN A 48 -12.26 7.30 11.69
N ARG A 49 -11.76 6.38 10.85
CA ARG A 49 -11.82 4.94 11.10
C ARG A 49 -10.55 4.26 10.63
N VAL A 50 -10.02 3.40 11.48
CA VAL A 50 -9.02 2.40 11.12
C VAL A 50 -9.73 1.08 10.84
N SER A 51 -9.53 0.53 9.66
CA SER A 51 -10.03 -0.80 9.26
C SER A 51 -8.87 -1.75 9.09
N MET A 52 -9.05 -3.02 9.46
CA MET A 52 -8.01 -4.05 9.39
C MET A 52 -8.48 -5.20 8.50
N ALA A 53 -7.59 -5.71 7.64
CA ALA A 53 -7.84 -6.91 6.84
C ALA A 53 -6.65 -7.89 6.90
N PRO A 54 -6.90 -9.21 6.92
CA PRO A 54 -5.85 -10.21 6.77
C PRO A 54 -5.18 -10.09 5.40
N VAL A 55 -3.86 -10.26 5.33
CA VAL A 55 -3.14 -10.36 4.06
C VAL A 55 -3.44 -11.73 3.45
N LYS A 56 -4.11 -11.76 2.29
CA LYS A 56 -4.29 -13.00 1.50
C LYS A 56 -3.08 -13.24 0.59
N GLU A 57 -2.82 -14.50 0.22
CA GLU A 57 -1.80 -14.82 -0.79
C GLU A 57 -2.07 -14.10 -2.14
N ASP A 58 -3.33 -13.99 -2.56
CA ASP A 58 -3.71 -13.24 -3.78
C ASP A 58 -3.52 -11.72 -3.66
N ASP A 59 -3.58 -11.21 -2.44
CA ASP A 59 -3.31 -9.80 -2.12
C ASP A 59 -1.81 -9.48 -2.18
N LEU A 60 -0.97 -10.52 -2.17
CA LEU A 60 0.44 -10.47 -2.55
C LEU A 60 0.64 -10.67 -4.07
N MET A 61 -0.40 -10.71 -4.89
CA MET A 61 -0.28 -10.91 -6.35
C MET A 61 -0.99 -9.80 -7.14
N ARG A 62 -2.08 -9.23 -6.61
CA ARG A 62 -2.81 -8.13 -7.26
C ARG A 62 -2.23 -6.76 -6.88
N GLY A 63 -1.70 -6.06 -7.87
CA GLY A 63 -1.11 -4.72 -7.74
C GLY A 63 0.41 -4.71 -7.55
N GLN A 64 1.08 -5.85 -7.75
CA GLN A 64 2.53 -5.94 -7.70
C GLN A 64 3.13 -5.84 -9.09
N VAL A 65 3.93 -4.80 -9.31
CA VAL A 65 4.88 -4.80 -10.42
C VAL A 65 6.03 -5.73 -10.01
N ALA A 66 6.37 -6.70 -10.85
CA ALA A 66 7.57 -7.50 -10.67
C ALA A 66 8.71 -6.85 -11.47
N ILE A 67 9.81 -6.55 -10.81
CA ILE A 67 10.99 -5.94 -11.42
C ILE A 67 12.19 -6.83 -11.09
N GLU A 68 12.96 -7.19 -12.10
CA GLU A 68 14.15 -8.03 -11.96
C GLU A 68 15.43 -7.20 -12.09
N GLY A 69 16.44 -7.54 -11.30
CA GLY A 69 17.75 -6.90 -11.29
C GLY A 69 17.94 -5.94 -10.11
N ALA A 70 19.11 -5.31 -10.06
CA ALA A 70 19.46 -4.29 -9.07
C ALA A 70 20.35 -3.19 -9.68
N ASP A 71 20.19 -2.96 -10.97
CA ASP A 71 20.95 -1.99 -11.75
C ASP A 71 20.29 -0.60 -11.76
N ARG A 72 20.94 0.35 -12.46
CA ARG A 72 20.44 1.73 -12.58
C ARG A 72 19.07 1.80 -13.30
N VAL A 73 18.80 0.86 -14.20
CA VAL A 73 17.49 0.76 -14.88
C VAL A 73 16.42 0.33 -13.89
N THR A 74 16.71 -0.66 -13.05
CA THR A 74 15.83 -1.12 -11.98
C THR A 74 15.52 -0.01 -10.99
N PHE A 75 16.53 0.76 -10.60
CA PHE A 75 16.36 1.95 -9.76
C PHE A 75 15.37 2.95 -10.35
N ALA A 76 15.50 3.26 -11.65
CA ALA A 76 14.58 4.16 -12.35
C ALA A 76 13.15 3.60 -12.42
N LYS A 77 13.00 2.30 -12.68
CA LYS A 77 11.67 1.64 -12.69
C LYS A 77 11.01 1.67 -11.30
N LEU A 78 11.78 1.49 -10.23
CA LEU A 78 11.27 1.55 -8.86
C LEU A 78 10.80 2.95 -8.47
N LYS A 79 11.52 3.99 -8.91
CA LYS A 79 11.06 5.37 -8.78
C LYS A 79 9.77 5.63 -9.57
N ALA A 80 9.71 5.17 -10.82
CA ALA A 80 8.51 5.33 -11.64
C ALA A 80 7.31 4.66 -10.96
N ALA A 81 7.47 3.43 -10.46
CA ALA A 81 6.43 2.73 -9.72
C ALA A 81 5.95 3.54 -8.49
N PHE A 82 6.85 4.16 -7.74
CA PHE A 82 6.50 5.05 -6.65
C PHE A 82 5.71 6.28 -7.11
N MET A 83 6.15 6.96 -8.18
CA MET A 83 5.47 8.14 -8.75
C MET A 83 4.09 7.82 -9.32
N GLU A 84 3.92 6.61 -9.86
CA GLU A 84 2.63 6.10 -10.35
C GLU A 84 1.68 5.67 -9.21
N GLY A 85 2.13 5.74 -7.96
CA GLY A 85 1.34 5.36 -6.78
C GLY A 85 1.23 3.84 -6.60
N VAL A 86 2.14 3.05 -7.17
CA VAL A 86 2.23 1.62 -6.89
C VAL A 86 2.62 1.45 -5.43
N SER A 87 1.79 0.74 -4.66
CA SER A 87 2.04 0.57 -3.22
C SER A 87 2.96 -0.61 -2.90
N ASN A 88 3.06 -1.60 -3.79
CA ASN A 88 3.84 -2.83 -3.58
C ASN A 88 4.58 -3.24 -4.85
N VAL A 89 5.87 -3.53 -4.72
CA VAL A 89 6.71 -4.03 -5.82
C VAL A 89 7.46 -5.27 -5.38
N LYS A 90 7.49 -6.29 -6.26
CA LYS A 90 8.37 -7.46 -6.08
C LYS A 90 9.67 -7.20 -6.80
N LEU A 91 10.77 -7.27 -6.05
CA LEU A 91 12.11 -7.18 -6.58
C LEU A 91 12.71 -8.58 -6.63
N LYS A 92 13.14 -9.02 -7.81
CA LYS A 92 13.92 -10.23 -7.96
C LYS A 92 15.40 -9.87 -8.12
N ALA A 93 16.17 -10.11 -7.06
CA ALA A 93 17.61 -9.84 -6.99
C ALA A 93 18.21 -10.65 -5.84
N ASP A 94 19.53 -10.84 -5.84
CA ASP A 94 20.19 -11.33 -4.64
C ASP A 94 20.05 -10.33 -3.48
N TYR A 95 20.05 -10.85 -2.25
CA TYR A 95 19.77 -10.06 -1.06
C TYR A 95 20.74 -8.88 -0.87
N GLU A 96 22.03 -9.05 -1.16
CA GLU A 96 23.02 -7.99 -0.95
C GLU A 96 22.83 -6.84 -1.95
N SER A 97 22.60 -7.16 -3.22
CA SER A 97 22.31 -6.17 -4.26
C SER A 97 20.99 -5.45 -4.00
N ALA A 98 19.95 -6.18 -3.57
CA ALA A 98 18.67 -5.59 -3.20
C ALA A 98 18.82 -4.61 -2.03
N VAL A 99 19.58 -4.95 -0.99
CA VAL A 99 19.84 -4.05 0.15
C VAL A 99 20.57 -2.79 -0.29
N LYS A 100 21.60 -2.90 -1.15
CA LYS A 100 22.30 -1.73 -1.70
C LYS A 100 21.35 -0.80 -2.45
N LEU A 101 20.60 -1.36 -3.41
CA LEU A 101 19.61 -0.64 -4.21
C LEU A 101 18.57 0.08 -3.33
N VAL A 102 18.06 -0.60 -2.31
CA VAL A 102 17.08 -0.04 -1.37
C VAL A 102 17.66 1.09 -0.55
N ASN A 103 18.91 0.97 -0.10
CA ASN A 103 19.57 2.04 0.65
C ASN A 103 19.76 3.30 -0.21
N ASP A 104 20.05 3.12 -1.50
CA ASP A 104 20.10 4.24 -2.45
C ASP A 104 18.70 4.84 -2.66
N LEU A 105 17.67 4.00 -2.84
CA LEU A 105 16.29 4.47 -3.00
C LEU A 105 15.78 5.21 -1.77
N ARG A 106 16.14 4.79 -0.56
CA ARG A 106 15.75 5.43 0.70
C ARG A 106 16.27 6.85 0.86
N ARG A 107 17.34 7.22 0.17
CA ARG A 107 17.82 8.62 0.15
C ARG A 107 16.83 9.54 -0.55
N GLU A 108 16.04 9.00 -1.48
CA GLU A 108 15.06 9.77 -2.27
C GLU A 108 13.61 9.49 -1.85
N ILE A 109 13.33 8.29 -1.35
CA ILE A 109 12.02 7.85 -0.86
C ILE A 109 12.21 7.33 0.58
N PRO A 110 12.30 8.22 1.59
CA PRO A 110 12.61 7.83 2.97
C PRO A 110 11.57 6.89 3.60
N SER A 111 10.32 6.94 3.11
CA SER A 111 9.21 6.13 3.59
C SER A 111 9.21 4.70 3.05
N LEU A 112 10.12 4.35 2.12
CA LEU A 112 10.22 3.01 1.53
C LEU A 112 10.52 1.92 2.59
N LEU A 113 9.62 0.94 2.67
CA LEU A 113 9.80 -0.26 3.47
C LEU A 113 10.34 -1.39 2.61
N PHE A 114 11.31 -2.12 3.15
CA PHE A 114 11.91 -3.28 2.50
C PHE A 114 11.69 -4.52 3.34
N ILE A 115 11.12 -5.54 2.71
CA ILE A 115 10.86 -6.86 3.30
C ILE A 115 11.68 -7.86 2.50
N GLY A 116 12.92 -8.06 2.94
CA GLY A 116 13.87 -9.02 2.36
C GLY A 116 14.24 -10.11 3.37
N LYS A 117 14.55 -11.30 2.85
CA LYS A 117 15.10 -12.41 3.63
C LYS A 117 16.43 -12.85 2.99
N PRO A 118 17.53 -12.96 3.77
CA PRO A 118 18.77 -13.55 3.27
C PRO A 118 18.54 -14.95 2.68
N GLY A 119 19.19 -15.24 1.54
CA GLY A 119 19.02 -16.51 0.81
C GLY A 119 17.73 -16.61 -0.02
N SER A 120 16.91 -15.56 -0.07
CA SER A 120 15.81 -15.46 -1.03
C SER A 120 16.23 -14.58 -2.22
N GLU A 121 15.78 -14.93 -3.41
CA GLU A 121 15.93 -14.09 -4.61
C GLU A 121 14.78 -13.10 -4.79
N TYR A 122 13.74 -13.19 -3.94
CA TYR A 122 12.54 -12.37 -4.05
C TYR A 122 12.35 -11.53 -2.80
N HIS A 123 12.18 -10.23 -3.02
CA HIS A 123 12.02 -9.25 -1.97
C HIS A 123 10.82 -8.35 -2.26
N THR A 124 10.25 -7.77 -1.22
CA THR A 124 9.08 -6.90 -1.36
C THR A 124 9.45 -5.49 -0.94
N LEU A 125 9.13 -4.53 -1.79
CA LEU A 125 9.22 -3.10 -1.54
C LEU A 125 7.81 -2.58 -1.35
N VAL A 126 7.59 -1.88 -0.24
CA VAL A 126 6.30 -1.29 0.09
C VAL A 126 6.47 0.22 0.18
N PHE A 127 5.67 0.93 -0.60
CA PHE A 127 5.59 2.38 -0.63
C PHE A 127 4.33 2.78 0.17
N PRO A 128 4.47 3.14 1.46
CA PRO A 128 3.33 3.39 2.34
C PRO A 128 2.61 4.71 2.01
N GLU A 129 3.33 5.66 1.42
CA GLU A 129 2.77 6.88 0.86
C GLU A 129 2.47 6.62 -0.61
N VAL A 130 1.18 6.61 -0.97
CA VAL A 130 0.80 6.76 -2.38
C VAL A 130 1.11 8.21 -2.72
N HIS A 131 2.26 8.47 -3.34
CA HIS A 131 2.53 9.79 -3.91
C HIS A 131 1.62 9.93 -5.12
N VAL A 132 0.38 10.35 -4.87
CA VAL A 132 -0.55 10.70 -5.92
C VAL A 132 -0.02 11.98 -6.54
N ASN A 133 0.48 11.89 -7.78
CA ASN A 133 0.82 13.07 -8.55
C ASN A 133 -0.47 13.86 -8.81
N TYR A 134 -0.79 14.82 -7.94
CA TYR A 134 -2.00 15.62 -8.00
C TYR A 134 -2.16 16.30 -9.36
N ASN A 135 -1.06 16.75 -9.98
CA ASN A 135 -1.11 17.37 -11.30
C ASN A 135 -1.58 16.38 -12.37
N GLU A 136 -1.11 15.14 -12.33
CA GLU A 136 -1.50 14.11 -13.28
C GLU A 136 -2.94 13.63 -13.06
N LEU A 137 -3.38 13.58 -11.80
CA LEU A 137 -4.76 13.26 -11.44
C LEU A 137 -5.72 14.37 -11.90
N VAL A 138 -5.33 15.64 -11.74
CA VAL A 138 -6.07 16.79 -12.28
C VAL A 138 -6.17 16.71 -13.80
N VAL A 139 -5.07 16.42 -14.50
CA VAL A 139 -5.09 16.24 -15.97
C VAL A 139 -6.04 15.11 -16.38
N LYS A 140 -5.95 13.93 -15.74
CA LYS A 140 -6.84 12.80 -16.02
C LYS A 140 -8.30 13.10 -15.72
N LEU A 141 -8.59 13.86 -14.65
CA LEU A 141 -9.94 14.35 -14.36
C LEU A 141 -10.43 15.32 -15.45
N CYS A 142 -9.61 16.30 -15.85
CA CYS A 142 -9.94 17.24 -16.93
C CYS A 142 -10.20 16.53 -18.26
N GLU A 143 -9.45 15.49 -18.59
CA GLU A 143 -9.67 14.66 -19.78
C GLU A 143 -10.98 13.87 -19.70
N LEU A 144 -11.30 13.30 -18.54
CA LEU A 144 -12.57 12.62 -18.30
C LEU A 144 -13.76 13.57 -18.40
N PHE A 145 -13.67 14.75 -17.77
CA PHE A 145 -14.68 15.81 -17.89
C PHE A 145 -14.86 16.23 -19.34
N SER A 146 -13.76 16.47 -20.07
CA SER A 146 -13.80 16.83 -21.49
C SER A 146 -14.45 15.74 -22.37
N LYS A 147 -14.26 14.46 -22.04
CA LYS A 147 -14.91 13.35 -22.74
C LYS A 147 -16.41 13.25 -22.43
N ILE A 148 -16.82 13.61 -21.21
CA ILE A 148 -18.23 13.65 -20.80
C ILE A 148 -18.94 14.84 -21.45
N THR A 149 -18.35 16.04 -21.38
CA THR A 149 -18.93 17.26 -21.97
C THR A 149 -18.94 17.27 -23.49
N ARG A 150 -18.06 16.52 -24.16
CA ARG A 150 -18.15 16.30 -25.62
C ARG A 150 -19.23 15.32 -26.03
N ARG A 151 -19.75 14.51 -25.09
CA ARG A 151 -20.82 13.54 -25.36
C ARG A 151 -22.22 14.13 -25.16
N ASP A 152 -22.35 15.04 -24.19
CA ASP A 152 -23.56 15.80 -23.92
C ASP A 152 -23.29 17.27 -24.23
N GLY A 153 -23.65 17.70 -25.44
CA GLY A 153 -23.24 18.94 -26.08
C GLY A 153 -23.70 20.27 -25.46
N ASP A 154 -23.88 20.36 -24.14
CA ASP A 154 -24.15 21.62 -23.44
C ASP A 154 -23.85 21.48 -21.94
N LEU A 155 -22.68 21.94 -21.49
CA LEU A 155 -22.47 22.28 -20.08
C LEU A 155 -21.35 23.32 -19.96
N ASN A 156 -21.76 24.58 -19.87
CA ASN A 156 -20.91 25.70 -19.49
C ASN A 156 -20.42 25.50 -18.05
N VAL A 157 -19.18 25.03 -17.88
CA VAL A 157 -18.51 25.02 -16.58
C VAL A 157 -17.69 26.31 -16.46
N LEU A 158 -18.27 27.31 -15.79
CA LEU A 158 -17.54 28.45 -15.24
C LEU A 158 -16.67 27.95 -14.08
N LEU A 159 -15.35 27.96 -14.28
CA LEU A 159 -14.37 27.80 -13.21
C LEU A 159 -14.14 29.17 -12.56
N LEU A 160 -14.61 29.32 -11.32
CA LEU A 160 -14.11 30.31 -10.35
C LEU A 160 -13.09 29.63 -9.44
#